data_AF-A0AAW3JXF2-F1
#
_entry.id   AF-A0AAW3JXF2-F1
#
_cell.length_a   1.000
_cell.length_b   1.000
_cell.length_c   1.000
_cell.angle_alpha   90.00
_cell.angle_beta   90.00
_cell.angle_gamma   90.00
#
_symmetry.space_group_name_H-M   'P 1'
#
loop_
_entity.id
_entity.type
_entity.pdbx_description
1 polymer ?
#
loop_
_entity_poly.entity_id
_entity_poly.type
_entity_poly.pdbx_seq_one_letter_code
_entity_poly.pdbx_strand_id
1 'polypeptide(L)'
;MDKFEEYIKARYPVDYEHLKEKYPNVPVGEFYGDEKDLWNYRQAEVDELRKSFDSSQNLSNLRARTIDSFKEKISDLESKLEEKDKRIEAALNHLNDVRNKGMDQSCYLAIKALRGEHE
;
A
#
# COMPACT_ATOMS: atom_id res chain seq x y z
N MET A 1 -33.94 21.79 2.53
CA MET A 1 -34.56 22.10 1.22
C MET A 1 -34.23 20.94 0.30
N ASP A 2 -35.12 20.55 -0.61
CA ASP A 2 -34.82 19.47 -1.57
C ASP A 2 -33.65 19.92 -2.47
N LYS A 3 -32.70 19.03 -2.78
CA LYS A 3 -31.53 19.38 -3.61
C LYS A 3 -31.94 19.81 -5.02
N PHE A 4 -33.02 19.23 -5.54
CA PHE A 4 -33.60 19.66 -6.80
C PHE A 4 -34.20 21.08 -6.70
N GLU A 5 -34.85 21.38 -5.60
CA GLU A 5 -35.42 22.70 -5.32
C GLU A 5 -34.33 23.78 -5.20
N GLU A 6 -33.20 23.47 -4.56
CA GLU A 6 -32.02 24.33 -4.53
C GLU A 6 -31.45 24.57 -5.92
N TYR A 7 -31.39 23.53 -6.76
CA TYR A 7 -30.93 23.63 -8.15
C TYR A 7 -31.83 24.54 -9.00
N ILE A 8 -33.15 24.38 -8.89
CA ILE A 8 -34.11 25.25 -9.58
C ILE A 8 -34.00 26.68 -9.07
N LYS A 9 -33.93 26.88 -7.74
CA LYS A 9 -33.78 28.22 -7.15
C LYS A 9 -32.49 28.91 -7.63
N ALA A 10 -31.39 28.18 -7.78
CA ALA A 10 -30.14 28.73 -8.28
C ALA A 10 -30.21 29.10 -9.77
N ARG A 11 -30.93 28.31 -10.58
CA ARG A 11 -30.98 28.47 -12.04
C ARG A 11 -32.07 29.45 -12.51
N TYR A 12 -33.20 29.48 -11.81
CA TYR A 12 -34.38 30.29 -12.13
C TYR A 12 -34.89 31.03 -10.89
N PRO A 13 -34.07 31.89 -10.24
CA PRO A 13 -34.40 32.47 -8.93
C PRO A 13 -35.67 33.32 -8.94
N VAL A 14 -35.89 34.11 -10.00
CA VAL A 14 -37.07 34.99 -10.09
C VAL A 14 -38.34 34.18 -10.29
N ASP A 15 -38.32 33.22 -11.23
CA ASP A 15 -39.48 32.38 -11.55
C ASP A 15 -39.86 31.47 -10.37
N TYR A 16 -38.84 30.92 -9.69
CA TYR A 16 -39.00 30.14 -8.46
C TYR A 16 -39.78 30.91 -7.37
N GLU A 17 -39.39 32.15 -7.07
CA GLU A 17 -40.05 32.95 -6.02
C GLU A 17 -41.50 33.29 -6.41
N HIS A 18 -41.75 33.67 -7.68
CA HIS A 18 -43.10 33.94 -8.17
C HIS A 18 -44.02 32.71 -8.11
N LEU A 19 -43.52 31.54 -8.49
CA LEU A 19 -44.29 30.30 -8.43
C LEU A 19 -44.57 29.87 -6.99
N LYS A 20 -43.61 30.06 -6.07
CA LYS A 20 -43.81 29.76 -4.64
C LYS A 20 -44.77 30.72 -3.95
N GLU A 21 -44.79 31.98 -4.35
CA GLU A 21 -45.76 32.95 -3.85
C GLU A 21 -47.18 32.60 -4.31
N LYS A 22 -47.34 32.26 -5.60
CA LYS A 22 -48.65 31.97 -6.20
C LYS A 22 -49.20 30.57 -5.85
N TYR A 23 -48.31 29.59 -5.71
CA TYR A 23 -48.64 28.18 -5.49
C TYR A 23 -47.78 27.58 -4.37
N PRO A 24 -47.93 28.03 -3.11
CA PRO A 24 -47.02 27.67 -2.01
C PRO A 24 -47.00 26.17 -1.67
N ASN A 25 -48.10 25.46 -1.94
CA ASN A 25 -48.26 24.04 -1.62
C ASN A 25 -47.95 23.09 -2.78
N VAL A 26 -47.63 23.62 -3.97
CA VAL A 26 -47.31 22.78 -5.12
C VAL A 26 -45.79 22.48 -5.13
N PRO A 27 -45.39 21.21 -5.25
CA PRO A 27 -43.98 20.85 -5.34
C PRO A 27 -43.31 21.45 -6.58
N VAL A 28 -42.07 21.91 -6.45
CA VAL A 28 -41.32 22.51 -7.57
C VAL A 28 -41.16 21.55 -8.74
N GLY A 29 -41.07 20.25 -8.47
CA GLY A 29 -41.01 19.21 -9.49
C GLY A 29 -42.25 19.10 -10.39
N GLU A 30 -43.40 19.66 -10.02
CA GLU A 30 -44.58 19.70 -10.89
C GLU A 30 -44.51 20.82 -11.93
N PHE A 31 -43.77 21.90 -11.64
CA PHE A 31 -43.56 23.01 -12.57
C PHE A 31 -42.39 22.77 -13.55
N TYR A 32 -41.39 22.03 -13.10
CA TYR A 32 -40.14 21.78 -13.84
C TYR A 32 -39.92 20.27 -14.05
N GLY A 33 -40.87 19.61 -14.72
CA GLY A 33 -40.86 18.16 -14.96
C GLY A 33 -39.62 17.71 -15.74
N ASP A 34 -39.34 18.36 -16.87
CA ASP A 34 -38.20 18.03 -17.73
C ASP A 34 -36.86 18.25 -17.00
N GLU A 35 -36.72 19.35 -16.25
CA GLU A 35 -35.54 19.58 -15.44
C GLU A 35 -35.40 18.57 -14.29
N LYS A 36 -36.52 18.12 -13.72
CA LYS A 36 -36.52 17.09 -12.67
C LYS A 36 -35.99 15.78 -13.21
N ASP A 37 -36.44 15.38 -14.41
CA ASP A 37 -35.95 14.17 -15.06
C ASP A 37 -34.47 14.27 -15.41
N LEU A 38 -34.04 15.41 -15.98
CA LEU A 38 -32.63 15.66 -16.27
C LEU A 38 -31.77 15.69 -15.00
N TRP A 39 -32.30 16.27 -13.92
CA TRP A 39 -31.63 16.31 -12.62
C TRP A 39 -31.44 14.90 -12.05
N ASN A 40 -32.51 14.08 -12.07
CA ASN A 40 -32.47 12.71 -11.59
C ASN A 40 -31.46 11.88 -12.38
N TYR A 41 -31.45 12.02 -13.71
CA TYR A 41 -30.47 11.37 -14.57
C TYR A 41 -29.03 11.76 -14.21
N ARG A 42 -28.76 13.06 -14.07
CA ARG A 42 -27.42 13.55 -13.69
C ARG A 42 -27.01 13.09 -12.29
N GLN A 43 -27.94 13.01 -11.34
CA GLN A 43 -27.64 12.48 -10.02
C GLN A 43 -27.29 10.99 -10.07
N ALA A 44 -28.02 10.21 -10.89
CA ALA A 44 -27.69 8.81 -11.10
C ALA A 44 -26.28 8.63 -11.68
N GLU A 45 -25.91 9.43 -12.68
CA GLU A 45 -24.55 9.42 -13.26
C GLU A 45 -23.48 9.80 -12.22
N VAL A 46 -23.72 10.84 -11.42
CA VAL A 46 -22.81 11.23 -10.33
C VAL A 46 -22.65 10.12 -9.30
N ASP A 47 -23.74 9.43 -8.94
CA ASP A 47 -23.70 8.33 -7.99
C ASP A 47 -22.94 7.12 -8.54
N GLU A 48 -23.06 6.82 -9.84
CA GLU A 48 -22.25 5.80 -10.50
C GLU A 48 -20.76 6.17 -10.53
N LEU A 49 -20.43 7.40 -10.87
CA LEU A 49 -19.05 7.89 -10.86
C LEU A 49 -18.45 7.83 -9.46
N ARG A 50 -19.21 8.17 -8.41
CA ARG A 50 -18.79 8.03 -7.02
C ARG A 50 -18.50 6.59 -6.65
N LYS A 51 -19.40 5.65 -6.99
CA LYS A 51 -19.18 4.22 -6.74
C LYS A 51 -17.91 3.70 -7.43
N SER A 52 -17.66 4.15 -8.66
CA SER A 52 -16.46 3.81 -9.42
C SER A 52 -15.20 4.37 -8.75
N PHE A 53 -15.24 5.64 -8.32
CA PHE A 53 -14.16 6.29 -7.59
C PHE A 53 -13.84 5.56 -6.27
N ASP A 54 -14.84 5.27 -5.46
CA ASP A 54 -14.67 4.56 -4.19
C ASP A 54 -14.07 3.16 -4.40
N SER A 55 -14.51 2.46 -5.44
CA SER A 55 -13.97 1.16 -5.81
C SER A 55 -12.49 1.23 -6.20
N SER A 56 -12.11 2.24 -6.99
CA SER A 56 -10.71 2.50 -7.37
C SER A 56 -9.85 2.86 -6.15
N GLN A 57 -10.36 3.72 -5.27
CA GLN A 57 -9.68 4.12 -4.04
C GLN A 57 -9.44 2.93 -3.11
N ASN A 58 -10.45 2.06 -2.95
CA ASN A 58 -10.32 0.84 -2.17
C ASN A 58 -9.26 -0.12 -2.73
N LEU A 59 -9.20 -0.27 -4.05
CA LEU A 59 -8.18 -1.08 -4.70
C LEU A 59 -6.77 -0.50 -4.47
N SER A 60 -6.62 0.82 -4.56
CA SER A 60 -5.35 1.51 -4.28
C SER A 60 -4.89 1.27 -2.84
N ASN A 61 -5.80 1.43 -1.87
CA ASN A 61 -5.52 1.18 -0.45
C ASN A 61 -5.10 -0.27 -0.18
N LEU A 62 -5.75 -1.24 -0.83
CA LEU A 62 -5.38 -2.65 -0.71
C LEU A 62 -3.97 -2.89 -1.25
N ARG A 63 -3.65 -2.34 -2.42
CA ARG A 63 -2.30 -2.44 -3.01
C ARG A 63 -1.24 -1.84 -2.10
N ALA A 64 -1.50 -0.68 -1.50
CA ALA A 64 -0.58 -0.06 -0.56
C ALA A 64 -0.28 -0.98 0.64
N ARG A 65 -1.32 -1.57 1.25
CA ARG A 65 -1.15 -2.54 2.35
C ARG A 65 -0.37 -3.78 1.93
N THR A 66 -0.61 -4.30 0.73
CA THR A 66 0.14 -5.43 0.19
C THR A 66 1.61 -5.09 0.00
N ILE A 67 1.92 -3.89 -0.53
CA ILE A 67 3.29 -3.40 -0.69
C ILE A 67 3.99 -3.30 0.68
N ASP A 68 3.33 -2.76 1.69
CA ASP A 68 3.93 -2.62 3.02
C ASP A 68 4.20 -3.99 3.67
N SER A 69 3.29 -4.96 3.51
CA SER A 69 3.55 -6.34 3.94
C SER A 69 4.74 -6.99 3.21
N PHE A 70 4.93 -6.70 1.92
CA PHE A 70 6.11 -7.18 1.20
C PHE A 70 7.40 -6.51 1.66
N LYS A 71 7.38 -5.21 1.97
CA LYS A 71 8.54 -4.51 2.54
C LYS A 71 8.98 -5.12 3.87
N GLU A 72 8.03 -5.44 4.75
CA GLU A 72 8.34 -6.11 6.03
C GLU A 72 9.03 -7.46 5.80
N LYS A 73 8.51 -8.26 4.86
CA LYS A 73 9.12 -9.55 4.50
C LYS A 73 10.52 -9.39 3.91
N ILE A 74 10.74 -8.38 3.07
CA ILE A 74 12.06 -8.09 2.51
C ILE A 74 13.04 -7.76 3.64
N SER A 75 12.66 -6.88 4.57
CA SER A 75 13.51 -6.50 5.70
C SER A 75 13.87 -7.69 6.62
N ASP A 76 12.92 -8.59 6.88
CA ASP A 76 13.19 -9.82 7.64
C ASP A 76 14.15 -10.76 6.89
N LEU A 77 13.99 -10.90 5.56
CA LEU A 77 14.89 -11.72 4.74
C LEU A 77 16.30 -11.13 4.67
N GLU A 78 16.44 -9.81 4.54
CA GLU A 78 17.72 -9.11 4.58
C GLU A 78 18.44 -9.33 5.91
N SER A 79 17.70 -9.24 7.03
CA SER A 79 18.26 -9.49 8.37
C SER A 79 18.77 -10.92 8.53
N LYS A 80 18.02 -11.91 8.01
CA LYS A 80 18.43 -13.33 8.03
C LYS A 80 19.64 -13.60 7.13
N LEU A 81 19.74 -12.88 6.01
CA LEU A 81 20.89 -12.98 5.13
C LEU A 81 22.15 -12.45 5.84
N GLU A 82 22.07 -11.29 6.49
CA GLU A 82 23.18 -10.72 7.25
C GLU A 82 23.64 -11.64 8.39
N GLU A 83 22.71 -12.27 9.11
CA GLU A 83 23.05 -13.27 10.14
C GLU A 83 23.79 -14.47 9.54
N LYS A 84 23.34 -14.97 8.38
CA LYS A 84 24.00 -16.08 7.68
C LYS A 84 25.40 -15.69 7.22
N ASP A 85 25.59 -14.49 6.68
CA ASP A 85 26.90 -14.01 6.23
C ASP A 85 27.88 -13.93 7.40
N LYS A 86 27.47 -13.37 8.54
CA LYS A 86 28.28 -13.38 9.78
C LYS A 86 28.68 -14.78 10.23
N ARG A 87 27.77 -15.75 10.13
CA ARG A 87 28.05 -17.16 10.47
C ARG A 87 29.05 -17.81 9.51
N ILE A 88 28.96 -17.49 8.22
CA ILE A 88 29.91 -17.96 7.21
C ILE A 88 31.30 -17.38 7.49
N GLU A 89 31.41 -16.09 7.75
CA GLU A 89 32.69 -15.45 8.11
C GLU A 89 33.30 -16.07 9.36
N ALA A 90 32.51 -16.29 10.42
CA ALA A 90 32.97 -16.97 11.63
C ALA A 90 33.48 -18.39 11.34
N ALA A 91 32.77 -19.15 10.51
CA ALA A 91 33.18 -20.50 10.12
C ALA A 91 34.47 -20.50 9.28
N LEU A 92 34.62 -19.56 8.35
CA LEU A 92 35.84 -19.40 7.55
C LEU A 92 37.05 -19.05 8.42
N ASN A 93 36.88 -18.15 9.39
CA ASN A 93 37.92 -17.80 10.35
C ASN A 93 38.34 -19.01 11.20
N HIS A 94 37.37 -19.77 11.71
CA HIS A 94 37.65 -21.01 12.45
C HIS A 94 38.40 -22.04 11.61
N LEU A 95 37.99 -22.24 10.34
CA LEU A 95 38.67 -23.16 9.42
C LEU A 95 40.13 -22.75 9.19
N ASN A 96 40.38 -21.45 8.97
CA ASN A 96 41.73 -20.93 8.81
C ASN A 96 42.59 -21.15 10.06
N ASP A 97 42.04 -20.92 11.26
CA ASP A 97 42.75 -21.17 12.53
C ASP A 97 43.12 -22.64 12.72
N VAL A 98 42.17 -23.55 12.51
CA VAL A 98 42.41 -25.00 12.59
C VAL A 98 43.45 -25.46 11.57
N ARG A 99 43.36 -24.97 10.32
CA ARG A 99 44.34 -25.28 9.28
C ARG A 99 45.75 -24.84 9.69
N ASN A 100 45.89 -23.61 10.16
CA ASN A 100 47.19 -23.06 10.54
C ASN A 100 47.80 -23.85 11.70
N LYS A 101 47.02 -24.12 12.76
CA LYS A 101 47.46 -24.97 13.89
C LYS A 101 47.86 -26.38 13.46
N GLY A 102 47.12 -26.99 12.53
CA GLY A 102 47.46 -28.32 11.99
C GLY A 102 48.76 -28.32 11.18
N MET A 103 49.01 -27.25 10.41
CA MET A 103 50.28 -27.07 9.70
C MET A 103 51.45 -26.89 10.68
N ASP A 104 51.29 -26.04 11.71
CA ASP A 104 52.31 -25.82 12.73
C ASP A 104 52.71 -27.13 13.43
N GLN A 105 51.72 -27.96 13.77
CA GLN A 105 51.95 -29.28 14.37
C GLN A 105 52.68 -30.22 13.41
N SER A 106 52.31 -30.22 12.13
CA SER A 106 52.96 -31.06 11.11
C SER A 106 54.42 -30.63 10.89
N CYS A 107 54.68 -29.32 10.83
CA CYS A 107 56.04 -28.78 10.75
C CYS A 107 56.86 -29.14 11.99
N TYR A 108 56.27 -29.03 13.19
CA TYR A 108 56.93 -29.42 14.44
C TYR A 108 57.35 -30.90 14.42
N LEU A 109 56.44 -31.80 14.04
CA LEU A 109 56.73 -33.23 13.95
C LEU A 109 57.81 -33.54 12.90
N ALA A 110 57.76 -32.86 11.74
CA ALA A 110 58.78 -33.02 10.71
C ALA A 110 60.17 -32.57 11.18
N ILE A 111 60.25 -31.43 11.89
CA ILE A 111 61.51 -30.93 12.47
C ILE A 111 62.05 -31.90 13.53
N LYS A 112 61.18 -32.39 14.42
CA LYS A 112 61.54 -33.37 15.46
C LYS A 112 62.13 -34.65 14.84
N ALA A 113 61.47 -35.16 13.79
CA ALA A 113 61.97 -36.31 13.03
C ALA A 113 63.32 -36.05 12.35
N LEU A 114 63.51 -34.88 11.71
CA LEU A 114 64.78 -34.51 11.08
C LEU A 114 65.93 -34.34 12.08
N ARG A 115 65.63 -33.96 13.33
CA ARG A 115 66.61 -33.87 14.42
C ARG A 115 66.96 -35.23 15.04
N GLY A 116 66.32 -36.31 14.59
CA GLY A 116 66.49 -37.64 15.18
C GLY A 116 65.92 -37.74 16.60
N GLU A 117 65.06 -36.80 17.01
CA GLU A 117 64.34 -36.82 18.28
C GLU A 117 63.17 -37.81 18.15
N HIS A 118 63.47 -39.10 18.12
CA HIS A 118 62.45 -40.14 18.22
C HIS A 118 62.06 -40.30 19.69
N GLU A 119 60.75 -40.23 19.99
CA GLU A 119 60.21 -40.83 21.22
C GLU A 119 60.33 -42.35 21.16
#